data_AF-A0A441AV39-F1
#
_entry.id   AF-A0A441AV39-F1
#
_cell.length_a   1.000
_cell.length_b   1.000
_cell.length_c   1.000
_cell.angle_alpha   90.00
_cell.angle_beta   90.00
_cell.angle_gamma   90.00
#
_symmetry.space_group_name_H-M   'P 1'
#
loop_
_entity.id
_entity.type
_entity.pdbx_description
1 polymer ?
#
loop_
_entity_poly.entity_id
_entity_poly.type
_entity_poly.pdbx_seq_one_letter_code
_entity_poly.pdbx_strand_id
1 'polypeptide(L)'
;MVREISRTLITATLIREAGLRAQPISPLDAKYTEISFDANRPVGCSSVRTKTWSEKEVMRNTQSSFGPGLPFSQAEYDRRWQAVLDRFQEFGVDAVISTFSRNHQYLTAHAASGSYARPYYLIIAPDVPRTNIVRLYDEWDVRAQSIPLEIHTYHQLADAGKVCAEVMRSLGLDRGRVGMELDLFGMTARDVMELQELLPNIEVVDVSRLILTVADIKSADEIAVMRKAMEGTEAGVAAFVDALKEGVSELETATIVQAAVESTGVEAQSFSLLFGDRTAVGHAKPSNNRLKQGDVAYIEVGGKLHDYAAGLVRSAIYGRHAEAEALYELSNAALEAAIAAAKPGALTGDVDAAARQVVERAGRPHTFRQRVGYSCGLGWSTRGYTSLEPGGQNVLRPNMTLHMPLFLTNEEGRFAIGCSETILVTDGEAEVLSKGDRDLPFRSNS
;
A
#
# COMPACT_ATOMS: atom_id res chain seq x y z
N MET A 1 38.24 -15.00 2.28
CA MET A 1 38.50 -15.65 0.98
C MET A 1 37.75 -16.98 0.92
N VAL A 2 36.44 -16.95 1.16
CA VAL A 2 35.56 -18.12 1.04
C VAL A 2 34.95 -18.01 -0.34
N ARG A 3 35.57 -18.73 -1.28
CA ARG A 3 35.16 -18.74 -2.67
C ARG A 3 33.74 -19.30 -2.74
N GLU A 4 32.87 -18.45 -3.25
CA GLU A 4 31.80 -18.79 -4.19
C GLU A 4 32.28 -19.91 -5.13
N ILE A 5 32.12 -21.17 -4.70
CA ILE A 5 32.13 -22.29 -5.62
C ILE A 5 30.76 -22.22 -6.28
N SER A 6 30.71 -21.40 -7.34
CA SER A 6 29.60 -21.34 -8.27
C SER A 6 29.09 -22.75 -8.54
N ARG A 7 27.77 -22.96 -8.45
CA ARG A 7 27.14 -24.24 -8.82
C ARG A 7 27.55 -24.67 -10.23
N THR A 8 27.91 -23.73 -11.11
CA THR A 8 28.52 -24.00 -12.42
C THR A 8 29.82 -24.81 -12.31
N LEU A 9 30.66 -24.55 -11.29
CA LEU A 9 31.89 -25.31 -11.02
C LEU A 9 31.59 -26.71 -10.48
N ILE A 10 30.57 -26.87 -9.62
CA ILE A 10 30.17 -28.19 -9.08
C ILE A 10 29.59 -29.04 -10.20
N THR A 11 28.72 -28.47 -11.04
CA THR A 11 28.12 -29.14 -12.20
C THR A 11 29.18 -29.48 -13.26
N ALA A 12 30.14 -28.57 -13.54
CA ALA A 12 31.25 -28.85 -14.45
C ALA A 12 32.22 -29.92 -13.91
N THR A 13 32.48 -29.93 -12.59
CA THR A 13 33.36 -30.94 -11.96
C THR A 13 32.71 -32.32 -11.95
N LEU A 14 31.42 -32.42 -11.61
CA LEU A 14 30.66 -33.68 -11.64
C LEU A 14 30.49 -34.24 -13.07
N ILE A 15 30.28 -33.38 -14.07
CA ILE A 15 30.21 -33.80 -15.49
C ILE A 15 31.57 -34.30 -16.00
N ARG A 16 32.67 -33.68 -15.56
CA ARG A 16 34.03 -34.05 -15.94
C ARG A 16 34.49 -35.34 -15.26
N GLU A 17 34.14 -35.56 -14.00
CA GLU A 17 34.41 -36.81 -13.26
C GLU A 17 33.56 -38.00 -13.77
N ALA A 18 32.37 -37.74 -14.32
CA ALA A 18 31.49 -38.76 -14.89
C ALA A 18 31.73 -39.07 -16.39
N GLY A 19 32.67 -38.37 -17.06
CA GLY A 19 33.00 -38.62 -18.47
C GLY A 19 31.90 -38.27 -19.48
N LEU A 20 30.92 -37.45 -19.11
CA LEU A 20 29.77 -37.11 -19.94
C LEU A 20 30.04 -35.86 -20.80
N ARG A 21 29.66 -35.88 -22.08
CA ARG A 21 29.64 -34.68 -22.94
C ARG A 21 28.34 -33.90 -22.68
N ALA A 22 28.43 -32.71 -22.08
CA ALA A 22 27.30 -31.78 -21.98
C ALA A 22 27.48 -30.62 -22.97
N GLN A 23 26.39 -30.20 -23.61
CA GLN A 23 26.37 -28.93 -24.36
C GLN A 23 26.50 -27.75 -23.38
N PRO A 24 27.12 -26.63 -23.78
CA PRO A 24 27.27 -25.47 -22.90
C PRO A 24 25.90 -24.93 -22.50
N ILE A 25 25.62 -24.96 -21.19
CA ILE A 25 24.42 -24.39 -20.55
C ILE A 25 24.75 -22.93 -20.19
N SER A 26 23.85 -21.99 -20.49
CA SER A 26 24.10 -20.58 -20.13
C SER A 26 24.15 -20.40 -18.60
N PRO A 27 24.86 -19.38 -18.07
CA PRO A 27 24.90 -19.10 -16.63
C PRO A 27 23.52 -18.90 -16.00
N LEU A 28 22.52 -18.46 -16.79
CA LEU A 28 21.13 -18.31 -16.37
C LEU A 28 20.41 -19.67 -16.29
N ASP A 29 20.56 -20.53 -17.30
CA ASP A 29 19.94 -21.87 -17.33
C ASP A 29 20.51 -22.79 -16.23
N ALA A 30 21.75 -22.53 -15.80
CA ALA A 30 22.38 -23.23 -14.68
C ALA A 30 21.67 -22.98 -13.34
N LYS A 31 20.94 -21.86 -13.17
CA LYS A 31 20.18 -21.55 -11.95
C LYS A 31 18.97 -22.48 -11.74
N TYR A 32 18.40 -23.03 -12.81
CA TYR A 32 17.11 -23.76 -12.78
C TYR A 32 17.22 -25.22 -13.23
N THR A 33 18.41 -25.82 -13.11
CA THR A 33 18.62 -27.24 -13.41
C THR A 33 18.40 -28.08 -12.15
N GLU A 34 17.34 -28.87 -12.13
CA GLU A 34 17.15 -29.93 -11.13
C GLU A 34 17.90 -31.20 -11.60
N ILE A 35 18.81 -31.69 -10.76
CA ILE A 35 19.57 -32.91 -11.00
C ILE A 35 18.99 -34.01 -10.11
N SER A 36 18.15 -34.88 -10.66
CA SER A 36 17.65 -36.07 -9.96
C SER A 36 18.52 -37.28 -10.26
N PHE A 37 18.89 -38.03 -9.22
CA PHE A 37 19.57 -39.32 -9.33
C PHE A 37 18.55 -40.45 -9.19
N ASP A 38 18.52 -41.37 -10.16
CA ASP A 38 17.70 -42.58 -10.06
C ASP A 38 18.42 -43.60 -9.16
N ALA A 39 17.97 -43.71 -7.91
CA ALA A 39 18.61 -44.51 -6.87
C ALA A 39 18.51 -46.04 -7.09
N ASN A 40 17.76 -46.49 -8.11
CA ASN A 40 17.48 -47.92 -8.35
C ASN A 40 18.30 -48.54 -9.49
N ARG A 41 19.39 -47.92 -9.96
CA ARG A 41 20.26 -48.49 -11.01
C ARG A 41 21.70 -48.75 -10.54
N PRO A 42 22.37 -49.79 -11.07
CA PRO A 42 23.75 -50.13 -10.68
C PRO A 42 24.73 -49.01 -11.01
N VAL A 43 25.74 -48.85 -10.14
CA VAL A 43 26.85 -47.89 -10.29
C VAL A 43 27.54 -48.13 -11.63
N GLY A 44 27.52 -47.12 -12.51
CA GLY A 44 28.10 -47.17 -13.86
C GLY A 44 27.11 -46.85 -15.00
N CYS A 45 25.81 -46.69 -14.73
CA CYS A 45 24.81 -46.31 -15.72
C CYS A 45 23.91 -45.17 -15.19
N SER A 46 24.49 -44.00 -14.94
CA SER A 46 23.75 -42.79 -14.59
C SER A 46 23.44 -41.99 -15.85
N SER A 47 22.29 -42.23 -16.47
CA SER A 47 21.69 -41.20 -17.31
C SER A 47 21.18 -40.09 -16.38
N VAL A 48 21.91 -38.99 -16.27
CA VAL A 48 21.42 -37.79 -15.59
C VAL A 48 20.24 -37.26 -16.38
N ARG A 49 19.02 -37.29 -15.81
CA ARG A 49 17.91 -36.51 -16.35
C ARG A 49 18.05 -35.09 -15.81
N THR A 50 18.55 -34.19 -16.63
CA THR A 50 18.41 -32.76 -16.39
C THR A 50 17.05 -32.33 -16.91
N LYS A 51 16.14 -31.95 -16.02
CA LYS A 51 14.96 -31.17 -16.44
C LYS A 51 15.35 -29.70 -16.31
N THR A 52 15.76 -29.13 -17.43
CA THR A 52 15.98 -27.68 -17.53
C THR A 52 14.63 -27.09 -17.90
N TRP A 53 14.03 -26.34 -17.00
CA TRP A 53 12.93 -25.47 -17.38
C TRP A 53 13.54 -24.26 -18.05
N SER A 54 13.23 -24.02 -19.32
CA SER A 54 13.67 -22.78 -19.95
C SER A 54 12.98 -21.59 -19.26
N GLU A 55 13.67 -20.44 -19.14
CA GLU A 55 13.07 -19.19 -18.64
C GLU A 55 11.73 -18.90 -19.32
N LYS A 56 11.64 -19.18 -20.62
CA LYS A 56 10.40 -19.05 -21.40
C LYS A 56 9.28 -19.97 -20.93
N GLU A 57 9.57 -21.20 -20.52
CA GLU A 57 8.55 -22.13 -20.02
C GLU A 57 8.07 -21.77 -18.62
N VAL A 58 8.99 -21.34 -17.73
CA VAL A 58 8.62 -20.87 -16.39
C VAL A 58 7.82 -19.58 -16.50
N MET A 59 8.29 -18.60 -17.26
CA MET A 59 7.61 -17.32 -17.49
C MET A 59 6.26 -17.52 -18.17
N ARG A 60 6.14 -18.44 -19.14
CA ARG A 60 4.84 -18.77 -19.74
C ARG A 60 3.89 -19.35 -18.70
N ASN A 61 4.36 -20.25 -17.83
CA ASN A 61 3.51 -20.87 -16.80
C ASN A 61 3.13 -19.88 -15.70
N THR A 62 4.03 -18.98 -15.27
CA THR A 62 3.70 -17.92 -14.30
C THR A 62 2.79 -16.87 -14.92
N GLN A 63 3.12 -16.30 -16.08
CA GLN A 63 2.28 -15.30 -16.75
C GLN A 63 0.90 -15.84 -17.15
N SER A 64 0.77 -17.12 -17.51
CA SER A 64 -0.55 -17.72 -17.75
C SER A 64 -1.40 -17.89 -16.49
N SER A 65 -0.78 -17.79 -15.31
CA SER A 65 -1.43 -17.91 -14.00
C SER A 65 -1.83 -16.57 -13.40
N PHE A 66 -1.26 -15.45 -13.88
CA PHE A 66 -1.59 -14.10 -13.42
C PHE A 66 -2.62 -13.46 -14.37
N GLY A 67 -3.51 -12.64 -13.80
CA GLY A 67 -4.56 -11.92 -14.53
C GLY A 67 -4.02 -10.90 -15.56
N PRO A 68 -4.89 -10.07 -16.16
CA PRO A 68 -4.53 -9.29 -17.33
C PRO A 68 -3.52 -8.18 -16.99
N GLY A 69 -2.27 -8.36 -17.44
CA GLY A 69 -1.29 -7.28 -17.64
C GLY A 69 -0.94 -6.41 -16.43
N LEU A 70 -0.20 -5.32 -16.69
CA LEU A 70 0.12 -4.31 -15.67
C LEU A 70 -1.14 -3.48 -15.35
N PRO A 71 -1.33 -3.02 -14.10
CA PRO A 71 -2.43 -2.12 -13.73
C PRO A 71 -2.51 -0.81 -14.51
N PHE A 72 -1.36 -0.29 -14.91
CA PHE A 72 -1.24 0.95 -15.68
C PHE A 72 -0.36 0.73 -16.92
N SER A 73 -0.43 1.66 -17.87
CA SER A 73 0.42 1.63 -19.06
C SER A 73 1.92 1.76 -18.70
N GLN A 74 2.80 1.25 -19.56
CA GLN A 74 4.24 1.43 -19.38
C GLN A 74 4.63 2.92 -19.32
N ALA A 75 3.97 3.77 -20.11
CA ALA A 75 4.18 5.22 -20.12
C ALA A 75 3.84 5.88 -18.77
N GLU A 76 2.83 5.38 -18.06
CA GLU A 76 2.49 5.87 -16.72
C GLU A 76 3.59 5.52 -15.70
N TYR A 77 4.14 4.30 -15.74
CA TYR A 77 5.29 3.95 -14.88
C TYR A 77 6.55 4.73 -15.24
N ASP A 78 6.79 4.99 -16.53
CA ASP A 78 7.91 5.81 -16.98
C ASP A 78 7.78 7.26 -16.48
N ARG A 79 6.56 7.83 -16.52
CA ARG A 79 6.24 9.14 -15.93
C ARG A 79 6.52 9.17 -14.44
N ARG A 80 6.08 8.14 -13.69
CA ARG A 80 6.30 8.06 -12.23
C ARG A 80 7.78 8.00 -11.88
N TRP A 81 8.54 7.18 -12.60
CA TRP A 81 9.99 7.07 -12.44
C TRP A 81 10.69 8.41 -12.70
N GLN A 82 10.34 9.09 -13.80
CA GLN A 82 10.91 10.39 -14.12
C GLN A 82 10.54 11.45 -13.07
N ALA A 83 9.29 11.49 -12.62
CA ALA A 83 8.85 12.44 -11.60
C ALA A 83 9.57 12.25 -10.25
N VAL A 84 10.04 11.03 -9.95
CA VAL A 84 10.91 10.77 -8.79
C VAL A 84 12.32 11.30 -9.04
N LEU A 85 12.92 11.01 -10.20
CA LEU A 85 14.26 11.50 -10.57
C LEU A 85 14.34 13.03 -10.60
N ASP A 86 13.30 13.70 -11.10
CA ASP A 86 13.23 15.17 -11.18
C ASP A 86 13.34 15.85 -9.80
N ARG A 87 13.11 15.10 -8.71
CA ARG A 87 13.17 15.60 -7.33
C ARG A 87 14.49 15.30 -6.64
N PHE A 88 15.42 14.62 -7.28
CA PHE A 88 16.71 14.28 -6.66
C PHE A 88 17.48 15.54 -6.26
N GLN A 89 17.43 16.60 -7.07
CA GLN A 89 18.06 17.88 -6.75
C GLN A 89 17.43 18.56 -5.51
N GLU A 90 16.10 18.50 -5.37
CA GLU A 90 15.37 19.06 -4.22
C GLU A 90 15.79 18.39 -2.91
N PHE A 91 15.99 17.08 -2.93
CA PHE A 91 16.39 16.28 -1.77
C PHE A 91 17.92 16.17 -1.61
N GLY A 92 18.69 16.64 -2.60
CA GLY A 92 20.14 16.54 -2.63
C GLY A 92 20.62 15.10 -2.53
N VAL A 93 20.17 14.21 -3.42
CA VAL A 93 20.60 12.80 -3.46
C VAL A 93 21.07 12.41 -4.86
N ASP A 94 22.03 11.49 -4.91
CA ASP A 94 22.58 10.92 -6.14
C ASP A 94 21.88 9.60 -6.50
N ALA A 95 21.43 8.86 -5.50
CA ALA A 95 20.70 7.60 -5.62
C ALA A 95 19.71 7.43 -4.47
N VAL A 96 18.71 6.57 -4.65
CA VAL A 96 17.76 6.14 -3.61
C VAL A 96 17.73 4.63 -3.52
N ILE A 97 17.74 4.11 -2.29
CA ILE A 97 17.42 2.72 -1.95
C ILE A 97 16.04 2.74 -1.29
N SER A 98 15.00 2.34 -2.03
CA SER A 98 13.63 2.24 -1.52
C SER A 98 13.33 0.81 -1.10
N THR A 99 12.72 0.64 0.07
CA THR A 99 12.29 -0.67 0.60
C THR A 99 10.83 -0.67 1.06
N PHE A 100 10.19 0.50 1.07
CA PHE A 100 8.78 0.61 1.43
C PHE A 100 7.90 0.02 0.31
N SER A 101 7.12 -1.00 0.66
CA SER A 101 6.32 -1.79 -0.30
C SER A 101 5.38 -0.94 -1.16
N ARG A 102 4.78 0.11 -0.59
CA ARG A 102 3.91 1.04 -1.33
C ARG A 102 4.68 1.82 -2.41
N ASN A 103 5.89 2.29 -2.10
CA ASN A 103 6.73 3.00 -3.06
C ASN A 103 7.26 2.06 -4.15
N HIS A 104 7.63 0.84 -3.75
CA HIS A 104 7.96 -0.23 -4.67
C HIS A 104 6.82 -0.51 -5.66
N GLN A 105 5.59 -0.69 -5.17
CA GLN A 105 4.42 -0.94 -6.01
C GLN A 105 4.08 0.25 -6.91
N TYR A 106 4.19 1.48 -6.40
CA TYR A 106 3.95 2.70 -7.17
C TYR A 106 4.83 2.76 -8.42
N LEU A 107 6.11 2.44 -8.27
CA LEU A 107 7.11 2.54 -9.32
C LEU A 107 7.21 1.30 -10.21
N THR A 108 6.85 0.12 -9.71
CA THR A 108 7.13 -1.15 -10.41
C THR A 108 5.90 -1.96 -10.79
N ALA A 109 4.70 -1.60 -10.28
CA ALA A 109 3.47 -2.40 -10.28
C ALA A 109 3.41 -3.53 -9.24
N HIS A 110 4.55 -4.05 -8.79
CA HIS A 110 4.59 -5.21 -7.92
C HIS A 110 4.37 -4.84 -6.45
N ALA A 111 3.41 -5.49 -5.80
CA ALA A 111 2.97 -5.20 -4.44
C ALA A 111 4.03 -5.43 -3.34
N ALA A 112 5.18 -6.02 -3.69
CA ALA A 112 6.25 -6.39 -2.76
C ALA A 112 5.72 -7.20 -1.56
N SER A 113 4.76 -8.11 -1.80
CA SER A 113 4.07 -8.84 -0.74
C SER A 113 4.97 -9.75 0.09
N GLY A 114 6.16 -10.12 -0.40
CA GLY A 114 7.19 -10.84 0.38
C GLY A 114 8.09 -9.94 1.23
N SER A 115 8.00 -8.62 1.08
CA SER A 115 8.89 -7.66 1.76
C SER A 115 8.77 -7.67 3.29
N TYR A 116 7.63 -8.11 3.84
CA TYR A 116 7.45 -8.28 5.29
C TYR A 116 8.44 -9.29 5.89
N ALA A 117 8.88 -10.28 5.10
CA ALA A 117 9.79 -11.32 5.54
C ALA A 117 11.24 -10.93 5.26
N ARG A 118 11.53 -10.28 4.14
CA ARG A 118 12.89 -9.99 3.67
C ARG A 118 12.90 -8.70 2.82
N PRO A 119 13.92 -7.83 2.91
CA PRO A 119 13.92 -6.54 2.25
C PRO A 119 13.97 -6.67 0.72
N TYR A 120 13.20 -5.83 0.03
CA TYR A 120 13.30 -5.66 -1.43
C TYR A 120 13.97 -4.31 -1.63
N TYR A 121 15.16 -4.28 -2.24
CA TYR A 121 15.87 -3.03 -2.49
C TYR A 121 15.62 -2.58 -3.92
N LEU A 122 14.76 -1.57 -4.09
CA LEU A 122 14.60 -0.88 -5.36
C LEU A 122 15.64 0.24 -5.45
N ILE A 123 16.55 0.13 -6.41
CA ILE A 123 17.62 1.10 -6.65
C ILE A 123 17.15 2.09 -7.72
N ILE A 124 17.17 3.38 -7.37
CA ILE A 124 16.71 4.47 -8.23
C ILE A 124 17.84 5.47 -8.37
N ALA A 125 18.33 5.69 -9.59
CA ALA A 125 19.33 6.69 -9.93
C ALA A 125 19.21 7.08 -11.42
N PRO A 126 19.73 8.26 -11.82
CA PRO A 126 19.80 8.64 -13.23
C PRO A 126 20.79 7.73 -14.00
N ASP A 127 20.52 7.52 -15.28
CA ASP A 127 21.42 6.85 -16.24
C ASP A 127 21.85 5.40 -15.87
N VAL A 128 21.14 4.75 -14.95
CA VAL A 128 21.32 3.32 -14.62
C VAL A 128 20.06 2.49 -14.94
N PRO A 129 20.19 1.17 -15.15
CA PRO A 129 19.02 0.30 -15.28
C PRO A 129 18.12 0.35 -14.05
N ARG A 130 16.80 0.25 -14.24
CA ARG A 130 15.83 0.09 -13.15
C ARG A 130 16.10 -1.24 -12.44
N THR A 131 16.63 -1.19 -11.23
CA THR A 131 17.23 -2.35 -10.58
C THR A 131 16.48 -2.70 -9.32
N ASN A 132 16.15 -3.98 -9.14
CA ASN A 132 15.51 -4.50 -7.95
C ASN A 132 16.29 -5.69 -7.40
N ILE A 133 16.48 -5.70 -6.08
CA ILE A 133 17.23 -6.74 -5.38
C ILE A 133 16.27 -7.46 -4.43
N VAL A 134 15.98 -8.72 -4.72
CA VAL A 134 14.96 -9.49 -4.02
C VAL A 134 15.49 -10.84 -3.55
N ARG A 135 14.75 -11.54 -2.70
CA ARG A 135 15.09 -12.91 -2.37
C ARG A 135 14.91 -13.79 -3.62
N LEU A 136 15.79 -14.77 -3.84
CA LEU A 136 15.68 -15.70 -4.98
C LEU A 136 14.30 -16.37 -5.08
N TYR A 137 13.66 -16.64 -3.94
CA TYR A 137 12.31 -17.22 -3.90
C TYR A 137 11.25 -16.34 -4.57
N ASP A 138 11.43 -15.02 -4.51
CA ASP A 138 10.47 -14.03 -4.98
C ASP A 138 10.73 -13.56 -6.43
N GLU A 139 11.87 -13.95 -7.02
CA GLU A 139 12.31 -13.49 -8.36
C GLU A 139 11.22 -13.65 -9.42
N TRP A 140 10.58 -14.83 -9.47
CA TRP A 140 9.58 -15.13 -10.49
C TRP A 140 8.30 -14.33 -10.34
N ASP A 141 7.90 -14.05 -9.11
CA ASP A 141 6.74 -13.24 -8.81
C ASP A 141 6.96 -11.78 -9.25
N VAL A 142 8.16 -11.25 -8.95
CA VAL A 142 8.58 -9.92 -9.39
C VAL A 142 8.64 -9.85 -10.91
N ARG A 143 9.24 -10.83 -11.59
CA ARG A 143 9.30 -10.87 -13.06
C ARG A 143 7.93 -10.94 -13.72
N ALA A 144 6.96 -11.59 -13.09
CA ALA A 144 5.63 -11.79 -13.67
C ALA A 144 4.71 -10.58 -13.48
N GLN A 145 4.85 -9.83 -12.37
CA GLN A 145 3.92 -8.77 -11.99
C GLN A 145 4.55 -7.37 -11.92
N SER A 146 5.78 -7.19 -12.43
CA SER A 146 6.43 -5.88 -12.51
C SER A 146 6.59 -5.39 -13.93
N ILE A 147 6.83 -4.08 -14.08
CA ILE A 147 7.50 -3.53 -15.27
C ILE A 147 8.87 -4.23 -15.51
N PRO A 148 9.49 -4.09 -16.69
CA PRO A 148 10.84 -4.59 -16.90
C PRO A 148 11.85 -4.00 -15.91
N LEU A 149 12.55 -4.87 -15.18
CA LEU A 149 13.58 -4.54 -14.18
C LEU A 149 14.80 -5.44 -14.37
N GLU A 150 15.99 -4.91 -14.06
CA GLU A 150 17.16 -5.73 -13.78
C GLU A 150 17.02 -6.32 -12.37
N ILE A 151 16.99 -7.66 -12.26
CA ILE A 151 16.74 -8.33 -10.99
C ILE A 151 18.00 -9.04 -10.51
N HIS A 152 18.43 -8.65 -9.31
CA HIS A 152 19.48 -9.32 -8.54
C HIS A 152 18.86 -10.09 -7.38
N THR A 153 19.47 -11.21 -7.00
CA THR A 153 18.88 -12.12 -6.02
C THR A 153 19.85 -12.43 -4.89
N TYR A 154 19.36 -12.37 -3.65
CA TYR A 154 20.03 -12.98 -2.50
C TYR A 154 19.28 -14.21 -2.01
N HIS A 155 19.98 -15.13 -1.34
CA HIS A 155 19.37 -16.36 -0.81
C HIS A 155 18.90 -16.20 0.64
N GLN A 156 19.80 -15.74 1.51
CA GLN A 156 19.56 -15.59 2.94
C GLN A 156 19.57 -14.11 3.34
N LEU A 157 18.87 -13.78 4.43
CA LEU A 157 18.80 -12.40 4.93
C LEU A 157 20.19 -11.81 5.23
N ALA A 158 21.11 -12.64 5.75
CA ALA A 158 22.49 -12.25 6.06
C ALA A 158 23.36 -11.91 4.84
N ASP A 159 22.83 -12.12 3.63
CA ASP A 159 23.48 -11.77 2.37
C ASP A 159 22.83 -10.54 1.72
N ALA A 160 21.66 -10.10 2.20
CA ALA A 160 20.86 -9.07 1.55
C ALA A 160 21.61 -7.73 1.47
N GLY A 161 22.19 -7.26 2.58
CA GLY A 161 23.01 -6.04 2.62
C GLY A 161 24.27 -6.14 1.74
N LYS A 162 24.93 -7.29 1.73
CA LYS A 162 26.13 -7.55 0.90
C LYS A 162 25.83 -7.47 -0.59
N VAL A 163 24.78 -8.18 -1.03
CA VAL A 163 24.34 -8.15 -2.43
C VAL A 163 23.91 -6.73 -2.82
N CYS A 164 23.19 -6.02 -1.94
CA CYS A 164 22.84 -4.62 -2.17
C CYS A 164 24.09 -3.74 -2.36
N ALA A 165 25.09 -3.85 -1.49
CA ALA A 165 26.34 -3.11 -1.61
C ALA A 165 27.15 -3.49 -2.87
N GLU A 166 27.15 -4.75 -3.29
CA GLU A 166 27.79 -5.21 -4.53
C GLU A 166 27.13 -4.61 -5.77
N VAL A 167 25.79 -4.60 -5.81
CA VAL A 167 25.02 -3.97 -6.89
C VAL A 167 25.24 -2.45 -6.92
N MET A 168 25.23 -1.79 -5.76
CA MET A 168 25.54 -0.35 -5.69
C MET A 168 26.94 -0.05 -6.24
N ARG A 169 27.95 -0.88 -5.95
CA ARG A 169 29.30 -0.74 -6.52
C ARG A 169 29.34 -0.99 -8.03
N SER A 170 28.64 -2.00 -8.54
CA SER A 170 28.63 -2.27 -9.99
C SER A 170 27.96 -1.16 -10.79
N LEU A 171 27.00 -0.46 -10.18
CA LEU A 171 26.33 0.71 -10.76
C LEU A 171 27.09 2.03 -10.56
N GLY A 172 28.24 2.01 -9.85
CA GLY A 172 29.00 3.23 -9.56
C GLY A 172 28.37 4.14 -8.49
N LEU A 173 27.46 3.61 -7.68
CA LEU A 173 26.70 4.30 -6.63
C LEU A 173 27.28 4.05 -5.23
N ASP A 174 28.57 3.69 -5.12
CA ASP A 174 29.23 3.32 -3.87
C ASP A 174 29.77 4.49 -3.04
N ARG A 175 29.39 5.71 -3.44
CA ARG A 175 29.83 6.99 -2.87
C ARG A 175 28.76 8.05 -3.11
N GLY A 176 28.89 9.18 -2.42
CA GLY A 176 27.98 10.31 -2.58
C GLY A 176 26.76 10.19 -1.67
N ARG A 177 25.68 10.89 -2.00
CA ARG A 177 24.52 11.05 -1.13
C ARG A 177 23.44 10.03 -1.52
N VAL A 178 23.24 9.02 -0.68
CA VAL A 178 22.27 7.94 -0.92
C VAL A 178 21.06 8.12 -0.04
N GLY A 179 19.91 8.34 -0.67
CA GLY A 179 18.62 8.43 -0.02
C GLY A 179 18.13 7.09 0.50
N MET A 180 17.65 7.05 1.73
CA MET A 180 16.95 5.92 2.34
C MET A 180 15.66 6.38 3.02
N GLU A 181 14.67 5.50 3.11
CA GLU A 181 13.34 5.80 3.68
C GLU A 181 13.31 5.57 5.20
N LEU A 182 13.96 6.45 5.98
CA LEU A 182 14.24 6.23 7.41
C LEU A 182 13.02 6.33 8.34
N ASP A 183 11.94 7.00 7.91
CA ASP A 183 10.66 7.15 8.63
C ASP A 183 9.53 6.27 8.04
N LEU A 184 9.86 5.26 7.23
CA LEU A 184 8.89 4.32 6.64
C LEU A 184 9.18 2.86 7.05
N PHE A 185 8.21 1.99 6.80
CA PHE A 185 8.37 0.55 7.03
C PHE A 185 9.23 -0.09 5.93
N GLY A 186 9.90 -1.19 6.24
CA GLY A 186 10.67 -1.98 5.27
C GLY A 186 12.19 -1.81 5.38
N MET A 187 12.68 -0.77 6.07
CA MET A 187 14.09 -0.60 6.43
C MET A 187 14.23 -0.49 7.95
N THR A 188 15.04 -1.34 8.56
CA THR A 188 15.37 -1.23 9.98
C THR A 188 16.64 -0.40 10.18
N ALA A 189 16.83 0.15 11.38
CA ALA A 189 18.08 0.83 11.74
C ALA A 189 19.31 -0.08 11.53
N ARG A 190 19.16 -1.41 11.71
CA ARG A 190 20.23 -2.38 11.47
C ARG A 190 20.59 -2.47 9.99
N ASP A 191 19.61 -2.46 9.10
CA ASP A 191 19.85 -2.49 7.65
C ASP A 191 20.62 -1.25 7.20
N VAL A 192 20.27 -0.07 7.74
CA VAL A 192 21.00 1.19 7.47
C VAL A 192 22.45 1.10 7.95
N MET A 193 22.68 0.67 9.19
CA MET A 193 24.04 0.54 9.75
C MET A 193 24.89 -0.44 8.94
N GLU A 194 24.34 -1.60 8.57
CA GLU A 194 25.04 -2.59 7.75
C GLU A 194 25.40 -2.02 6.37
N LEU A 195 24.49 -1.31 5.71
CA LEU A 195 24.76 -0.68 4.41
C LEU A 195 25.85 0.41 4.53
N GLN A 196 25.87 1.20 5.61
CA GLN A 196 26.93 2.18 5.85
C GLN A 196 28.29 1.54 6.10
N GLU A 197 28.35 0.41 6.82
CA GLU A 197 29.59 -0.35 7.01
C GLU A 197 30.11 -0.92 5.68
N LEU A 198 29.20 -1.41 4.83
CA LEU A 198 29.55 -1.98 3.52
C LEU A 198 29.89 -0.91 2.47
N LEU A 199 29.29 0.27 2.55
CA LEU A 199 29.46 1.38 1.61
C LEU A 199 30.02 2.61 2.35
N PRO A 200 31.27 2.59 2.83
CA PRO A 200 31.79 3.61 3.75
C PRO A 200 31.92 5.02 3.15
N ASN A 201 31.76 5.18 1.83
CA ASN A 201 31.87 6.47 1.14
C ASN A 201 30.52 7.13 0.85
N ILE A 202 29.40 6.53 1.30
CA ILE A 202 28.08 7.14 1.16
C ILE A 202 27.76 8.03 2.36
N GLU A 203 27.04 9.11 2.10
CA GLU A 203 26.29 9.87 3.09
C GLU A 203 24.82 9.45 3.00
N VAL A 204 24.25 8.93 4.09
CA VAL A 204 22.83 8.55 4.11
C VAL A 204 21.97 9.79 4.33
N VAL A 205 20.97 9.96 3.47
CA VAL A 205 20.01 11.07 3.53
C VAL A 205 18.61 10.50 3.72
N ASP A 206 17.81 11.09 4.61
CA ASP A 206 16.39 10.71 4.74
C ASP A 206 15.59 11.23 3.54
N VAL A 207 14.99 10.31 2.78
CA VAL A 207 14.11 10.59 1.64
C VAL A 207 12.73 9.99 1.81
N SER A 208 12.29 9.67 3.03
CA SER A 208 10.95 9.11 3.30
C SER A 208 9.80 9.89 2.65
N ARG A 209 9.98 11.19 2.41
CA ARG A 209 8.98 12.06 1.80
C ARG A 209 9.02 12.08 0.28
N LEU A 210 10.13 11.67 -0.36
CA LEU A 210 10.38 11.91 -1.77
C LEU A 210 9.34 11.22 -2.65
N ILE A 211 9.26 9.88 -2.59
CA ILE A 211 8.34 9.12 -3.45
C ILE A 211 6.89 9.34 -3.03
N LEU A 212 6.61 9.43 -1.73
CA LEU A 212 5.25 9.68 -1.22
C LEU A 212 4.66 10.99 -1.73
N THR A 213 5.44 12.07 -1.76
CA THR A 213 4.95 13.36 -2.26
C THR A 213 4.78 13.40 -3.77
N VAL A 214 5.47 12.54 -4.53
CA VAL A 214 5.19 12.33 -5.96
C VAL A 214 3.87 11.57 -6.12
N ALA A 215 3.70 10.47 -5.38
CA ALA A 215 2.50 9.64 -5.41
C ALA A 215 1.25 10.34 -4.83
N ASP A 216 1.41 11.40 -4.05
CA ASP A 216 0.29 12.21 -3.56
C ASP A 216 -0.46 12.90 -4.71
N ILE A 217 0.22 13.21 -5.83
CA ILE A 217 -0.38 13.79 -7.04
C ILE A 217 -0.77 12.67 -8.02
N LYS A 218 -2.07 12.42 -8.14
CA LYS A 218 -2.61 11.34 -8.96
C LYS A 218 -2.60 11.70 -10.45
N SER A 219 -2.32 10.73 -11.30
CA SER A 219 -2.65 10.81 -12.73
C SER A 219 -4.14 10.61 -12.97
N ALA A 220 -4.58 10.90 -14.20
CA ALA A 220 -5.95 10.63 -14.62
C ALA A 220 -6.31 9.15 -14.51
N ASP A 221 -5.37 8.24 -14.81
CA ASP A 221 -5.57 6.80 -14.71
C ASP A 221 -5.73 6.35 -13.24
N GLU A 222 -4.91 6.90 -12.34
CA GLU A 222 -5.02 6.63 -10.89
C GLU A 222 -6.38 7.10 -10.35
N ILE A 223 -6.85 8.28 -10.76
CA ILE A 223 -8.16 8.82 -10.38
C ILE A 223 -9.28 7.92 -10.93
N ALA A 224 -9.19 7.46 -12.17
CA ALA A 224 -10.18 6.58 -12.77
C ALA A 224 -10.31 5.24 -12.00
N VAL A 225 -9.18 4.65 -11.60
CA VAL A 225 -9.15 3.45 -10.75
C VAL A 225 -9.79 3.73 -9.38
N MET A 226 -9.47 4.87 -8.76
CA MET A 226 -10.07 5.26 -7.47
C MET A 226 -11.59 5.48 -7.56
N ARG A 227 -12.10 6.02 -8.68
CA ARG A 227 -13.55 6.14 -8.91
C ARG A 227 -14.21 4.78 -9.03
N LYS A 228 -13.58 3.81 -9.72
CA LYS A 228 -14.09 2.45 -9.79
C LYS A 228 -14.08 1.76 -8.41
N ALA A 229 -13.04 1.98 -7.62
CA ALA A 229 -12.98 1.54 -6.22
C ALA A 229 -14.13 2.14 -5.37
N MET A 230 -14.46 3.41 -5.56
CA MET A 230 -15.56 4.07 -4.85
C MET A 230 -16.92 3.43 -5.15
N GLU A 231 -17.19 2.95 -6.36
CA GLU A 231 -18.44 2.22 -6.67
C GLU A 231 -18.62 1.00 -5.76
N GLY A 232 -17.53 0.28 -5.47
CA GLY A 232 -17.53 -0.83 -4.51
C GLY A 232 -17.80 -0.35 -3.09
N THR A 233 -17.19 0.76 -2.68
CA THR A 233 -17.42 1.40 -1.37
C THR A 233 -18.90 1.75 -1.17
N GLU A 234 -19.52 2.37 -2.16
CA GLU A 234 -20.94 2.76 -2.11
C GLU A 234 -21.86 1.53 -2.00
N ALA A 235 -21.56 0.45 -2.74
CA ALA A 235 -22.28 -0.81 -2.60
C ALA A 235 -22.14 -1.40 -1.17
N GLY A 236 -20.95 -1.31 -0.59
CA GLY A 236 -20.71 -1.72 0.79
C GLY A 236 -21.48 -0.90 1.82
N VAL A 237 -21.53 0.43 1.64
CA VAL A 237 -22.33 1.34 2.48
C VAL A 237 -23.82 1.01 2.39
N ALA A 238 -24.36 0.81 1.18
CA ALA A 238 -25.76 0.46 1.00
C ALA A 238 -26.10 -0.87 1.70
N ALA A 239 -25.25 -1.89 1.51
CA ALA A 239 -25.39 -3.19 2.15
C ALA A 239 -25.28 -3.12 3.68
N PHE A 240 -24.43 -2.24 4.21
CA PHE A 240 -24.35 -1.98 5.65
C PHE A 240 -25.70 -1.50 6.18
N VAL A 241 -26.28 -0.46 5.58
CA VAL A 241 -27.55 0.13 6.02
C VAL A 241 -28.71 -0.87 5.90
N ASP A 242 -28.71 -1.72 4.87
CA ASP A 242 -29.72 -2.78 4.67
C ASP A 242 -29.58 -3.96 5.63
N ALA A 243 -28.37 -4.25 6.10
CA ALA A 243 -28.11 -5.36 7.00
C ALA A 243 -28.50 -5.08 8.47
N LEU A 244 -28.69 -3.81 8.85
CA LEU A 244 -29.02 -3.41 10.22
C LEU A 244 -30.43 -3.87 10.62
N LYS A 245 -30.47 -4.82 11.55
CA LYS A 245 -31.69 -5.32 12.21
C LYS A 245 -31.37 -5.74 13.65
N GLU A 246 -32.37 -5.71 14.52
CA GLU A 246 -32.22 -6.12 15.92
C GLU A 246 -31.54 -7.50 16.01
N GLY A 247 -30.50 -7.58 16.84
CA GLY A 247 -29.78 -8.81 17.10
C GLY A 247 -28.75 -9.22 16.04
N VAL A 248 -28.62 -8.56 14.90
CA VAL A 248 -27.53 -8.84 13.94
C VAL A 248 -26.18 -8.56 14.60
N SER A 249 -25.18 -9.43 14.37
CA SER A 249 -23.83 -9.17 14.88
C SER A 249 -22.99 -8.29 13.97
N GLU A 250 -21.97 -7.64 14.53
CA GLU A 250 -20.98 -6.88 13.76
C GLU A 250 -20.31 -7.79 12.70
N LEU A 251 -19.98 -9.03 13.05
CA LEU A 251 -19.37 -10.00 12.12
C LEU A 251 -20.28 -10.42 10.96
N GLU A 252 -21.56 -10.69 11.24
CA GLU A 252 -22.54 -11.00 10.19
C GLU A 252 -22.69 -9.82 9.22
N THR A 253 -22.77 -8.61 9.76
CA THR A 253 -22.89 -7.37 8.98
C THR A 253 -21.63 -7.13 8.13
N ALA A 254 -20.44 -7.31 8.71
CA ALA A 254 -19.17 -7.15 7.99
C ALA A 254 -19.03 -8.14 6.82
N THR A 255 -19.52 -9.37 6.99
CA THR A 255 -19.52 -10.39 5.93
C THR A 255 -20.42 -10.00 4.77
N ILE A 256 -21.62 -9.47 5.07
CA ILE A 256 -22.57 -8.98 4.06
C ILE A 256 -21.94 -7.81 3.26
N VAL A 257 -21.32 -6.87 3.97
CA VAL A 257 -20.68 -5.71 3.33
C VAL A 257 -19.52 -6.13 2.44
N GLN A 258 -18.64 -7.01 2.91
CA GLN A 258 -17.52 -7.52 2.12
C GLN A 258 -18.02 -8.14 0.81
N ALA A 259 -19.03 -9.00 0.88
CA ALA A 259 -19.62 -9.62 -0.31
C ALA A 259 -20.22 -8.60 -1.28
N ALA A 260 -20.85 -7.54 -0.76
CA ALA A 260 -21.43 -6.48 -1.57
C ALA A 260 -20.36 -5.69 -2.34
N VAL A 261 -19.28 -5.29 -1.66
CA VAL A 261 -18.14 -4.61 -2.31
C VAL A 261 -17.52 -5.49 -3.39
N GLU A 262 -17.22 -6.75 -3.06
CA GLU A 262 -16.56 -7.69 -3.99
C GLU A 262 -17.41 -8.03 -5.22
N SER A 263 -18.74 -7.99 -5.08
CA SER A 263 -19.66 -8.20 -6.22
C SER A 263 -19.54 -7.14 -7.32
N THR A 264 -18.93 -5.99 -7.03
CA THR A 264 -18.71 -4.89 -8.00
C THR A 264 -17.43 -5.06 -8.84
N GLY A 265 -16.63 -6.08 -8.55
CA GLY A 265 -15.38 -6.38 -9.23
C GLY A 265 -14.14 -5.69 -8.64
N VAL A 266 -14.22 -5.17 -7.41
CA VAL A 266 -13.08 -4.60 -6.66
C VAL A 266 -12.93 -5.34 -5.33
N GLU A 267 -11.74 -5.32 -4.74
CA GLU A 267 -11.53 -5.95 -3.43
C GLU A 267 -12.17 -5.12 -2.31
N ALA A 268 -12.76 -5.78 -1.32
CA ALA A 268 -13.18 -5.12 -0.11
C ALA A 268 -11.99 -4.86 0.81
N GLN A 269 -11.92 -3.63 1.33
CA GLN A 269 -11.01 -3.25 2.38
C GLN A 269 -11.84 -2.63 3.51
N SER A 270 -12.24 -3.46 4.48
CA SER A 270 -13.02 -2.99 5.64
C SER A 270 -12.09 -2.60 6.77
N PHE A 271 -12.16 -1.33 7.16
CA PHE A 271 -11.55 -0.82 8.37
C PHE A 271 -12.68 -0.56 9.36
N SER A 272 -12.96 -1.50 10.26
CA SER A 272 -13.91 -1.35 11.38
C SER A 272 -15.41 -1.24 11.04
N LEU A 273 -16.21 -2.00 11.81
CA LEU A 273 -17.66 -1.95 11.85
C LEU A 273 -18.07 -2.29 13.29
N LEU A 274 -18.71 -1.35 13.97
CA LEU A 274 -18.95 -1.42 15.42
C LEU A 274 -20.35 -0.91 15.79
N PHE A 275 -20.92 -1.48 16.84
CA PHE A 275 -22.24 -1.11 17.38
C PHE A 275 -22.17 -0.62 18.84
N GLY A 276 -23.11 0.25 19.21
CA GLY A 276 -23.29 0.78 20.56
C GLY A 276 -22.03 1.44 21.10
N ASP A 277 -21.69 1.13 22.35
CA ASP A 277 -20.54 1.73 23.02
C ASP A 277 -19.19 1.42 22.36
N ARG A 278 -19.12 0.31 21.60
CA ARG A 278 -17.89 -0.07 20.90
C ARG A 278 -17.53 0.93 19.81
N THR A 279 -18.46 1.73 19.33
CA THR A 279 -18.20 2.79 18.35
C THR A 279 -17.15 3.81 18.84
N ALA A 280 -16.99 4.01 20.15
CA ALA A 280 -15.95 4.85 20.73
C ALA A 280 -14.54 4.21 20.75
N VAL A 281 -14.42 2.91 20.45
CA VAL A 281 -13.15 2.17 20.48
C VAL A 281 -12.52 2.19 19.09
N GLY A 282 -11.69 3.21 18.83
CA GLY A 282 -11.03 3.41 17.54
C GLY A 282 -10.31 2.15 17.01
N HIS A 283 -10.53 1.83 15.74
CA HIS A 283 -9.95 0.70 15.01
C HIS A 283 -10.24 -0.70 15.59
N ALA A 284 -11.22 -0.86 16.49
CA ALA A 284 -11.60 -2.20 16.94
C ALA A 284 -12.12 -3.05 15.77
N LYS A 285 -11.85 -4.36 15.84
CA LYS A 285 -12.37 -5.30 14.85
C LYS A 285 -13.82 -5.69 15.17
N PRO A 286 -14.65 -5.98 14.14
CA PRO A 286 -15.97 -6.56 14.31
C PRO A 286 -15.92 -7.81 15.20
N SER A 287 -16.96 -8.00 16.01
CA SER A 287 -17.09 -9.10 16.96
C SER A 287 -18.48 -9.73 16.91
N ASN A 288 -18.77 -10.66 17.83
CA ASN A 288 -20.13 -11.17 18.03
C ASN A 288 -21.04 -10.21 18.81
N ASN A 289 -20.62 -8.96 19.05
CA ASN A 289 -21.48 -7.92 19.61
C ASN A 289 -22.69 -7.72 18.68
N ARG A 290 -23.88 -7.58 19.28
CA ARG A 290 -25.16 -7.57 18.57
C ARG A 290 -25.83 -6.20 18.68
N LEU A 291 -26.39 -5.74 17.57
CA LEU A 291 -27.12 -4.48 17.48
C LEU A 291 -28.40 -4.52 18.33
N LYS A 292 -28.66 -3.45 19.07
CA LYS A 292 -29.83 -3.27 19.92
C LYS A 292 -30.51 -1.93 19.67
N GLN A 293 -31.77 -1.83 20.06
CA GLN A 293 -32.50 -0.57 20.09
C GLN A 293 -31.73 0.53 20.84
N GLY A 294 -31.56 1.67 20.17
CA GLY A 294 -30.82 2.85 20.64
C GLY A 294 -29.35 2.87 20.25
N ASP A 295 -28.79 1.77 19.72
CA ASP A 295 -27.37 1.72 19.38
C ASP A 295 -27.03 2.65 18.20
N VAL A 296 -25.89 3.32 18.35
CA VAL A 296 -25.14 3.88 17.21
C VAL A 296 -24.44 2.73 16.50
N ALA A 297 -24.44 2.75 15.18
CA ALA A 297 -23.65 1.87 14.35
C ALA A 297 -22.77 2.70 13.42
N TYR A 298 -21.58 2.22 13.08
CA TYR A 298 -20.86 2.76 11.93
C TYR A 298 -20.13 1.68 11.17
N ILE A 299 -19.80 2.01 9.93
CA ILE A 299 -18.86 1.29 9.10
C ILE A 299 -17.82 2.26 8.54
N GLU A 300 -16.56 1.84 8.53
CA GLU A 300 -15.53 2.40 7.67
C GLU A 300 -15.11 1.30 6.65
N VAL A 301 -15.30 1.61 5.38
CA VAL A 301 -15.14 0.66 4.27
C VAL A 301 -14.54 1.35 3.07
N GLY A 302 -13.71 0.66 2.32
CA GLY A 302 -13.26 1.09 1.00
C GLY A 302 -13.23 -0.09 0.05
N GLY A 303 -13.71 0.12 -1.16
CA GLY A 303 -13.33 -0.68 -2.31
C GLY A 303 -11.88 -0.35 -2.69
N LYS A 304 -11.20 -1.36 -3.23
CA LYS A 304 -9.79 -1.29 -3.62
C LYS A 304 -9.60 -1.97 -4.96
N LEU A 305 -9.02 -1.26 -5.92
CA LEU A 305 -8.67 -1.80 -7.24
C LEU A 305 -7.20 -1.49 -7.53
N HIS A 306 -6.42 -2.51 -7.88
CA HIS A 306 -4.96 -2.40 -8.07
C HIS A 306 -4.24 -1.77 -6.86
N ASP A 307 -4.73 -2.07 -5.66
CA ASP A 307 -4.35 -1.46 -4.38
C ASP A 307 -4.64 0.05 -4.20
N TYR A 308 -5.28 0.71 -5.16
CA TYR A 308 -5.84 2.05 -4.98
C TYR A 308 -7.21 1.95 -4.32
N ALA A 309 -7.34 2.54 -3.12
CA ALA A 309 -8.59 2.55 -2.38
C ALA A 309 -9.20 3.94 -2.29
N ALA A 310 -10.53 3.97 -2.21
CA ALA A 310 -11.31 5.17 -1.92
C ALA A 310 -12.36 4.80 -0.86
N GLY A 311 -12.14 5.24 0.38
CA GLY A 311 -12.94 4.83 1.53
C GLY A 311 -14.08 5.79 1.88
N LEU A 312 -15.04 5.30 2.65
CA LEU A 312 -16.08 6.08 3.31
C LEU A 312 -16.30 5.58 4.74
N VAL A 313 -16.75 6.51 5.56
CA VAL A 313 -17.34 6.28 6.87
C VAL A 313 -18.81 6.64 6.76
N ARG A 314 -19.68 5.74 7.21
CA ARG A 314 -21.11 6.02 7.39
C ARG A 314 -21.58 5.49 8.73
N SER A 315 -22.34 6.33 9.44
CA SER A 315 -23.02 5.96 10.68
C SER A 315 -24.50 5.73 10.45
N ALA A 316 -25.13 5.02 11.38
CA ALA A 316 -26.56 4.81 11.48
C ALA A 316 -26.98 4.81 12.95
N ILE A 317 -28.27 5.06 13.21
CA ILE A 317 -28.86 4.85 14.53
C ILE A 317 -29.96 3.81 14.40
N TYR A 318 -29.88 2.76 15.20
CA TYR A 318 -30.95 1.77 15.29
C TYR A 318 -32.00 2.25 16.29
N GLY A 319 -33.02 2.95 15.81
CA GLY A 319 -34.02 3.63 16.62
C GLY A 319 -33.83 5.14 16.65
N ARG A 320 -33.76 5.73 17.85
CA ARG A 320 -33.55 7.17 18.07
C ARG A 320 -32.56 7.37 19.20
N HIS A 321 -31.70 8.38 19.06
CA HIS A 321 -30.71 8.71 20.08
C HIS A 321 -30.33 10.21 19.95
N ALA A 322 -31.04 11.08 20.66
CA ALA A 322 -30.98 12.54 20.48
C ALA A 322 -29.55 13.12 20.49
N GLU A 323 -28.70 12.68 21.43
CA GLU A 323 -27.31 13.17 21.50
C GLU A 323 -26.45 12.66 20.32
N ALA A 324 -26.73 11.47 19.79
CA ALA A 324 -26.00 10.94 18.64
C ALA A 324 -26.45 11.63 17.35
N GLU A 325 -27.75 11.93 17.22
CA GLU A 325 -28.30 12.76 16.14
C GLU A 325 -27.64 14.15 16.14
N ALA A 326 -27.58 14.82 17.30
CA ALA A 326 -26.93 16.13 17.41
C ALA A 326 -25.42 16.10 17.10
N LEU A 327 -24.70 15.06 17.55
CA LEU A 327 -23.29 14.88 17.23
C LEU A 327 -23.05 14.58 15.75
N TYR A 328 -23.94 13.82 15.10
CA TYR A 328 -23.83 13.55 13.67
C TYR A 328 -23.98 14.82 12.83
N GLU A 329 -24.98 15.65 13.13
CA GLU A 329 -25.16 16.95 12.46
C GLU A 329 -23.93 17.86 12.64
N LEU A 330 -23.37 17.90 13.85
CA LEU A 330 -22.14 18.66 14.12
C LEU A 330 -20.93 18.11 13.36
N SER A 331 -20.78 16.79 13.31
CA SER A 331 -19.75 16.10 12.53
C SER A 331 -19.85 16.45 11.05
N ASN A 332 -21.07 16.40 10.48
CA ASN A 332 -21.31 16.69 9.09
C ASN A 332 -21.01 18.16 8.76
N ALA A 333 -21.41 19.11 9.60
CA ALA A 333 -21.08 20.52 9.44
C ALA A 333 -19.57 20.79 9.52
N ALA A 334 -18.84 20.07 10.38
CA ALA A 334 -17.39 20.18 10.47
C ALA A 334 -16.70 19.61 9.22
N LEU A 335 -17.18 18.48 8.70
CA LEU A 335 -16.70 17.88 7.46
C LEU A 335 -16.89 18.83 6.27
N GLU A 336 -18.05 19.46 6.13
CA GLU A 336 -18.30 20.46 5.09
C GLU A 336 -17.32 21.63 5.13
N ALA A 337 -17.07 22.16 6.33
CA ALA A 337 -16.12 23.25 6.50
C ALA A 337 -14.71 22.85 6.06
N ALA A 338 -14.28 21.62 6.35
CA ALA A 338 -12.99 21.11 5.90
C ALA A 338 -12.95 20.87 4.38
N ILE A 339 -13.99 20.28 3.78
CA ILE A 339 -14.05 20.07 2.31
C ILE A 339 -13.99 21.43 1.59
N ALA A 340 -14.73 22.43 2.07
CA ALA A 340 -14.72 23.78 1.49
C ALA A 340 -13.35 24.47 1.62
N ALA A 341 -12.57 24.15 2.65
CA ALA A 341 -11.22 24.66 2.86
C ALA A 341 -10.14 23.92 2.03
N ALA A 342 -10.43 22.71 1.56
CA ALA A 342 -9.48 21.84 0.85
C ALA A 342 -9.26 22.28 -0.62
N LYS A 343 -8.67 23.45 -0.81
CA LYS A 343 -8.41 24.08 -2.12
C LYS A 343 -6.91 24.14 -2.44
N PRO A 344 -6.50 24.25 -3.71
CA PRO A 344 -5.11 24.47 -4.08
C PRO A 344 -4.49 25.65 -3.31
N GLY A 345 -3.29 25.45 -2.78
CA GLY A 345 -2.56 26.45 -2.01
C GLY A 345 -2.90 26.48 -0.51
N ALA A 346 -3.99 25.85 -0.07
CA ALA A 346 -4.30 25.74 1.36
C ALA A 346 -3.27 24.89 2.09
N LEU A 347 -2.93 25.26 3.33
CA LEU A 347 -2.14 24.40 4.20
C LEU A 347 -3.04 23.32 4.81
N THR A 348 -2.49 22.13 5.01
CA THR A 348 -3.26 21.04 5.64
C THR A 348 -3.74 21.38 7.05
N GLY A 349 -3.02 22.22 7.78
CA GLY A 349 -3.46 22.76 9.07
C GLY A 349 -4.63 23.74 9.00
N ASP A 350 -4.79 24.45 7.88
CA ASP A 350 -5.93 25.37 7.68
C ASP A 350 -7.22 24.59 7.45
N VAL A 351 -7.13 23.49 6.69
CA VAL A 351 -8.26 22.56 6.47
C VAL A 351 -8.69 21.93 7.79
N ASP A 352 -7.71 21.53 8.61
CA ASP A 352 -7.94 21.01 9.95
C ASP A 352 -8.64 22.02 10.87
N ALA A 353 -8.12 23.25 10.90
CA ALA A 353 -8.67 24.35 11.68
C ALA A 353 -10.13 24.67 11.27
N ALA A 354 -10.47 24.60 9.98
CA ALA A 354 -11.83 24.86 9.50
C ALA A 354 -12.87 23.94 10.14
N ALA A 355 -12.59 22.63 10.24
CA ALA A 355 -13.47 21.69 10.95
C ALA A 355 -13.47 21.92 12.46
N ARG A 356 -12.29 22.09 13.09
CA ARG A 356 -12.20 22.24 14.55
C ARG A 356 -12.95 23.47 15.04
N GLN A 357 -12.87 24.58 14.32
CA GLN A 357 -13.61 25.80 14.67
C GLN A 357 -15.13 25.59 14.68
N VAL A 358 -15.68 24.72 13.83
CA VAL A 358 -17.10 24.37 13.86
C VAL A 358 -17.46 23.68 15.17
N VAL A 359 -16.66 22.68 15.57
CA VAL A 359 -16.86 21.92 16.82
C VAL A 359 -16.65 22.80 18.06
N GLU A 360 -15.65 23.67 18.05
CA GLU A 360 -15.37 24.62 19.13
C GLU A 360 -16.50 25.64 19.32
N ARG A 361 -17.03 26.20 18.22
CA ARG A 361 -18.17 27.14 18.27
C ARG A 361 -19.45 26.49 18.79
N ALA A 362 -19.61 25.18 18.60
CA ALA A 362 -20.69 24.41 19.20
C ALA A 362 -20.50 24.14 20.70
N GLY A 363 -19.37 24.56 21.28
CA GLY A 363 -19.05 24.37 22.70
C GLY A 363 -18.63 22.95 23.06
N ARG A 364 -18.24 22.12 22.09
CA ARG A 364 -17.95 20.68 22.27
C ARG A 364 -16.50 20.26 21.90
N PRO A 365 -15.45 21.04 22.24
CA PRO A 365 -14.10 20.82 21.71
C PRO A 365 -13.50 19.44 22.02
N HIS A 366 -13.87 18.83 23.14
CA HIS A 366 -13.32 17.53 23.57
C HIS A 366 -13.92 16.31 22.85
N THR A 367 -14.94 16.53 22.01
CA THR A 367 -15.57 15.48 21.21
C THR A 367 -14.75 15.13 19.97
N PHE A 368 -13.93 16.06 19.47
CA PHE A 368 -13.07 15.86 18.31
C PHE A 368 -11.63 15.56 18.76
N ARG A 369 -11.19 14.30 18.62
CA ARG A 369 -9.94 13.79 19.24
C ARG A 369 -8.85 13.42 18.25
N GLN A 370 -9.17 13.41 16.96
CA GLN A 370 -8.32 12.94 15.88
C GLN A 370 -8.01 14.06 14.87
N ARG A 371 -7.18 13.73 13.87
CA ARG A 371 -6.95 14.57 12.69
C ARG A 371 -8.18 14.60 11.75
N VAL A 372 -8.34 15.63 10.94
CA VAL A 372 -9.46 15.75 9.97
C VAL A 372 -9.39 14.70 8.87
N GLY A 373 -8.18 14.34 8.42
CA GLY A 373 -8.01 13.47 7.27
C GLY A 373 -6.57 13.28 6.85
N TYR A 374 -6.37 12.56 5.76
CA TYR A 374 -5.04 12.16 5.28
C TYR A 374 -5.08 11.74 3.81
N SER A 375 -3.91 11.69 3.16
CA SER A 375 -3.76 11.21 1.78
C SER A 375 -4.30 9.79 1.61
N CYS A 376 -5.06 9.54 0.54
CA CYS A 376 -5.51 8.19 0.17
C CYS A 376 -5.11 7.85 -1.28
N GLY A 377 -5.46 6.64 -1.73
CA GLY A 377 -5.03 6.07 -3.01
C GLY A 377 -4.34 4.73 -2.80
N LEU A 378 -3.17 4.53 -3.44
CA LEU A 378 -2.41 3.29 -3.33
C LEU A 378 -2.07 2.96 -1.86
N GLY A 379 -2.35 1.73 -1.42
CA GLY A 379 -1.89 1.22 -0.13
C GLY A 379 -2.46 1.95 1.09
N TRP A 380 -3.78 2.16 1.13
CA TRP A 380 -4.50 2.92 2.18
C TRP A 380 -4.20 2.49 3.63
N SER A 381 -3.82 1.23 3.87
CA SER A 381 -3.40 0.69 5.18
C SER A 381 -1.99 1.08 5.63
N THR A 382 -1.23 1.78 4.80
CA THR A 382 0.18 2.08 5.04
C THR A 382 0.41 3.58 5.26
N ARG A 383 1.56 3.94 5.83
CA ARG A 383 1.88 5.33 6.15
C ARG A 383 1.92 6.18 4.86
N GLY A 384 1.11 7.24 4.84
CA GLY A 384 1.18 8.32 3.85
C GLY A 384 1.98 9.50 4.37
N TYR A 385 2.14 10.52 3.53
CA TYR A 385 2.87 11.74 3.91
C TYR A 385 1.93 12.90 4.27
N THR A 386 0.94 13.19 3.43
CA THR A 386 0.02 14.31 3.66
C THR A 386 -1.02 13.98 4.73
N SER A 387 -1.11 14.82 5.76
CA SER A 387 -2.00 14.68 6.92
C SER A 387 -2.67 16.03 7.24
N LEU A 388 -3.99 16.01 7.46
CA LEU A 388 -4.82 17.17 7.82
C LEU A 388 -4.95 17.23 9.34
N GLU A 389 -3.93 17.78 9.99
CA GLU A 389 -3.82 17.84 11.45
C GLU A 389 -3.36 19.22 11.94
N PRO A 390 -3.49 19.54 13.24
CA PRO A 390 -3.17 20.86 13.76
C PRO A 390 -1.74 21.27 13.43
N GLY A 391 -1.57 22.44 12.83
CA GLY A 391 -0.26 22.96 12.45
C GLY A 391 0.36 22.31 11.20
N GLY A 392 -0.37 21.45 10.48
CA GLY A 392 0.08 20.85 9.24
C GLY A 392 0.54 21.88 8.20
N GLN A 393 1.71 21.63 7.59
CA GLN A 393 2.38 22.57 6.67
C GLN A 393 2.39 22.11 5.21
N ASN A 394 1.74 20.99 4.90
CA ASN A 394 1.68 20.52 3.52
C ASN A 394 0.75 21.42 2.71
N VAL A 395 1.19 21.85 1.54
CA VAL A 395 0.37 22.66 0.62
C VAL A 395 -0.45 21.72 -0.24
N LEU A 396 -1.77 21.86 -0.21
CA LEU A 396 -2.66 21.12 -1.09
C LEU A 396 -2.47 21.55 -2.55
N ARG A 397 -2.46 20.56 -3.44
CA ARG A 397 -2.28 20.75 -4.89
C ARG A 397 -3.37 20.01 -5.65
N PRO A 398 -3.69 20.44 -6.89
CA PRO A 398 -4.57 19.69 -7.77
C PRO A 398 -4.13 18.23 -7.90
N ASN A 399 -5.10 17.35 -8.06
CA ASN A 399 -4.97 15.90 -8.14
C ASN A 399 -4.49 15.19 -6.86
N MET A 400 -4.48 15.87 -5.71
CA MET A 400 -4.39 15.18 -4.42
C MET A 400 -5.73 14.54 -4.08
N THR A 401 -5.69 13.33 -3.52
CA THR A 401 -6.87 12.66 -2.96
C THR A 401 -6.73 12.48 -1.45
N LEU A 402 -7.81 12.81 -0.73
CA LEU A 402 -7.82 12.87 0.74
C LEU A 402 -9.03 12.10 1.27
N HIS A 403 -8.81 11.22 2.24
CA HIS A 403 -9.88 10.62 3.03
C HIS A 403 -10.06 11.42 4.33
N MET A 404 -11.30 11.88 4.61
CA MET A 404 -11.59 12.84 5.67
C MET A 404 -12.61 12.30 6.68
N PRO A 405 -12.22 11.38 7.59
CA PRO A 405 -13.11 10.82 8.61
C PRO A 405 -13.32 11.76 9.81
N LEU A 406 -14.53 12.30 9.92
CA LEU A 406 -14.92 13.22 10.98
C LEU A 406 -15.83 12.51 12.00
N PHE A 407 -15.23 11.75 12.92
CA PHE A 407 -15.94 11.21 14.07
C PHE A 407 -15.96 12.18 15.25
N LEU A 408 -17.09 12.28 15.93
CA LEU A 408 -17.16 12.93 17.23
C LEU A 408 -17.50 11.89 18.29
N THR A 409 -16.67 11.79 19.32
CA THR A 409 -16.96 10.98 20.50
C THR A 409 -17.77 11.80 21.47
N ASN A 410 -18.87 11.28 22.02
CA ASN A 410 -19.62 12.00 23.04
C ASN A 410 -18.75 12.31 24.27
N GLU A 411 -19.15 13.30 25.07
CA GLU A 411 -18.34 13.80 26.18
C GLU A 411 -18.01 12.73 27.24
N GLU A 412 -18.93 11.78 27.44
CA GLU A 412 -18.75 10.65 28.35
C GLU A 412 -17.82 9.56 27.80
N GLY A 413 -17.42 9.63 26.52
CA GLY A 413 -16.58 8.61 25.89
C GLY A 413 -17.28 7.28 25.64
N ARG A 414 -18.61 7.27 25.60
CA ARG A 414 -19.46 6.07 25.46
C ARG A 414 -19.60 5.64 24.02
N PHE A 415 -19.85 6.56 23.08
CA PHE A 415 -20.01 6.24 21.66
C PHE A 415 -19.36 7.31 20.79
N ALA A 416 -19.07 6.96 19.54
CA ALA A 416 -18.65 7.90 18.52
C ALA A 416 -19.52 7.77 17.27
N ILE A 417 -19.80 8.90 16.63
CA ILE A 417 -20.65 8.96 15.45
C ILE A 417 -20.12 10.01 14.47
N GLY A 418 -20.30 9.78 13.17
CA GLY A 418 -19.91 10.74 12.16
C GLY A 418 -19.96 10.17 10.75
N CYS A 419 -19.37 10.90 9.81
CA CYS A 419 -19.22 10.47 8.43
C CYS A 419 -17.88 10.92 7.87
N SER A 420 -17.60 10.51 6.63
CA SER A 420 -16.41 10.94 5.91
C SER A 420 -16.70 11.11 4.44
N GLU A 421 -15.80 11.80 3.76
CA GLU A 421 -15.72 11.76 2.30
C GLU A 421 -14.31 11.43 1.86
N THR A 422 -14.20 10.78 0.71
CA THR A 422 -12.96 10.82 -0.08
C THR A 422 -13.09 11.90 -1.13
N ILE A 423 -12.20 12.89 -1.10
CA ILE A 423 -12.22 14.02 -2.02
C ILE A 423 -11.04 14.02 -2.98
N LEU A 424 -11.21 14.68 -4.12
CA LEU A 424 -10.18 15.07 -5.08
C LEU A 424 -10.03 16.59 -5.03
N VAL A 425 -8.84 17.07 -4.72
CA VAL A 425 -8.50 18.50 -4.84
C VAL A 425 -8.42 18.82 -6.34
N THR A 426 -9.32 19.67 -6.82
CA THR A 426 -9.32 20.15 -8.21
C THR A 426 -8.63 21.51 -8.31
N ASP A 427 -8.60 22.13 -9.50
CA ASP A 427 -8.16 23.52 -9.66
C ASP A 427 -9.11 24.55 -9.02
N GLY A 428 -10.34 24.13 -8.66
CA GLY A 428 -11.36 24.95 -8.02
C GLY A 428 -11.78 24.37 -6.68
N GLU A 429 -13.07 24.03 -6.56
CA GLU A 429 -13.60 23.37 -5.37
C GLU A 429 -13.23 21.89 -5.35
N ALA A 430 -13.02 21.33 -4.16
CA ALA A 430 -12.80 19.90 -4.03
C ALA A 430 -14.01 19.12 -4.54
N GLU A 431 -13.74 18.03 -5.26
CA GLU A 431 -14.76 17.11 -5.72
C GLU A 431 -14.89 15.95 -4.74
N VAL A 432 -16.10 15.66 -4.28
CA VAL A 432 -16.40 14.42 -3.53
C VAL A 432 -16.51 13.26 -4.51
N LEU A 433 -15.78 12.17 -4.28
CA LEU A 433 -15.75 11.04 -5.24
C LEU A 433 -17.00 10.16 -5.18
N SER A 434 -17.68 10.14 -4.04
CA SER A 434 -18.97 9.46 -3.80
C SER A 434 -20.15 10.31 -4.28
N LYS A 435 -21.24 9.63 -4.63
CA LYS A 435 -22.51 10.21 -5.07
C LYS A 435 -23.63 10.05 -4.03
N GLY A 436 -23.46 9.12 -3.07
CA GLY A 436 -24.41 8.93 -1.98
C GLY A 436 -24.55 10.16 -1.08
N ASP A 437 -25.73 10.33 -0.49
CA ASP A 437 -25.95 11.37 0.53
C ASP A 437 -25.23 11.04 1.86
N ARG A 438 -25.29 12.01 2.76
CA ARG A 438 -24.85 11.90 4.15
C ARG A 438 -26.05 12.00 5.09
N ASP A 439 -27.23 11.59 4.63
CA ASP A 439 -28.41 11.60 5.50
C ASP A 439 -28.22 10.50 6.55
N LEU A 440 -28.52 10.81 7.82
CA LEU A 440 -28.40 9.84 8.90
C LEU A 440 -29.53 8.79 8.78
N PRO A 441 -29.23 7.52 8.45
CA PRO A 441 -30.27 6.52 8.36
C PRO A 441 -30.79 6.13 9.74
N PHE A 442 -32.12 6.12 9.87
CA PHE A 442 -32.84 5.56 11.01
C PHE A 442 -33.41 4.20 10.63
N ARG A 443 -33.02 3.14 11.34
CA ARG A 443 -33.60 1.80 11.18
C ARG A 443 -34.38 1.43 12.45
N SER A 444 -35.55 0.85 12.27
CA SER A 444 -36.35 0.23 13.33
C SER A 444 -36.96 -1.06 12.79
N ASN A 445 -37.36 -1.97 13.67
CA ASN A 445 -38.25 -3.05 13.24
C ASN A 445 -39.54 -2.40 12.70
N SER A 446 -39.76 -2.55 11.39
CA SER A 446 -41.01 -2.19 10.71
C SER A 446 -42.15 -3.10 11.15
#